data_AF-W4L6W7-F1
#
_entry.id   AF-W4L6W7-F1
#
_cell.length_a   1.000
_cell.length_b   1.000
_cell.length_c   1.000
_cell.angle_alpha   90.00
_cell.angle_beta   90.00
_cell.angle_gamma   90.00
#
_symmetry.space_group_name_H-M   'P 1'
#
loop_
_entity.id
_entity.type
_entity.pdbx_description
1 polymer ?
#
loop_
_entity_poly.entity_id
_entity_poly.type
_entity_poly.pdbx_seq_one_letter_code
_entity_poly.pdbx_strand_id
1 'polypeptide(L)' 'MKIQPVCQVEFQDLVDYDTSIHVFPRQSFLEKWVFAPNCRAYAATNDNGEIVGYVVVRTTLKQEEVGELVQSLLTIP' A
#
# COMPACT_ATOMS: atom_id res chain seq x y z
N MET A 1 0.24 -10.59 21.42
CA MET A 1 0.19 -9.79 20.17
C MET A 1 1.46 -10.00 19.35
N LYS A 2 1.33 -10.28 18.06
CA LYS A 2 2.44 -10.48 17.12
C LYS A 2 2.25 -9.60 15.89
N ILE A 3 3.34 -9.03 15.35
CA ILE A 3 3.33 -8.28 14.08
C ILE A 3 4.08 -9.10 13.04
N GLN A 4 3.49 -9.29 11.86
CA GLN A 4 4.09 -10.05 10.78
C GLN A 4 3.72 -9.47 9.41
N PRO A 5 4.54 -9.67 8.35
CA PRO A 5 4.19 -9.31 7.00
C PRO A 5 2.82 -9.86 6.59
N VAL A 6 2.04 -9.09 5.82
CA VAL A 6 0.69 -9.54 5.40
C VAL A 6 0.73 -10.81 4.53
N CYS A 7 1.83 -11.10 3.84
CA CYS A 7 2.00 -12.37 3.12
C CYS A 7 2.15 -13.60 4.04
N GLN A 8 2.20 -13.43 5.35
CA GLN A 8 2.25 -14.51 6.35
C GLN A 8 0.93 -14.71 7.10
N VAL A 9 -0.14 -14.01 6.70
CA VAL A 9 -1.51 -14.25 7.16
C VAL A 9 -2.36 -14.74 5.99
N GLU A 10 -3.45 -15.42 6.30
CA GLU A 10 -4.44 -15.78 5.29
C GLU A 10 -5.11 -14.51 4.74
N PHE A 11 -5.19 -14.41 3.41
CA PHE A 11 -5.74 -13.21 2.78
C PHE A 11 -7.22 -13.01 3.11
N GLN A 12 -7.98 -14.11 3.27
CA GLN A 12 -9.39 -14.01 3.63
C GLN A 12 -9.59 -13.40 5.02
N ASP A 13 -8.76 -13.76 6.00
CA ASP A 13 -8.82 -13.16 7.34
C ASP A 13 -8.58 -11.65 7.30
N LEU A 14 -7.71 -11.19 6.40
CA LEU A 14 -7.46 -9.76 6.18
C LEU A 14 -8.69 -9.07 5.55
N VAL A 15 -9.32 -9.72 4.57
CA VAL A 15 -10.56 -9.23 3.94
C VAL A 15 -11.68 -9.13 4.97
N ASP A 16 -11.84 -10.14 5.83
CA ASP A 16 -12.87 -10.18 6.85
C ASP A 16 -12.65 -9.09 7.91
N TYR A 17 -11.40 -8.91 8.35
CA TYR A 17 -11.04 -7.80 9.23
C TYR A 17 -11.31 -6.44 8.58
N ASP A 18 -10.85 -6.18 7.35
CA ASP A 18 -11.09 -4.92 6.64
C ASP A 18 -12.59 -4.64 6.45
N THR A 19 -13.36 -5.69 6.15
CA THR A 19 -14.82 -5.64 6.02
C THR A 19 -15.47 -5.27 7.35
N SER A 20 -14.96 -5.78 8.48
CA SER A 20 -15.49 -5.41 9.81
C SER A 20 -15.32 -3.92 10.13
N ILE A 21 -14.26 -3.29 9.61
CA ILE A 21 -13.98 -1.85 9.78
C ILE A 21 -14.81 -1.00 8.81
N HIS A 22 -14.97 -1.44 7.57
CA HIS A 22 -15.55 -0.63 6.47
C HIS A 22 -16.98 -1.02 6.08
N VAL A 23 -17.53 -2.09 6.65
CA VAL A 23 -18.91 -2.58 6.47
C VAL A 23 -19.23 -3.11 5.06
N PHE A 24 -18.23 -3.20 4.17
CA PHE A 24 -18.36 -3.85 2.86
C PHE A 24 -17.04 -4.49 2.42
N PRO A 25 -17.08 -5.59 1.65
CA PRO A 25 -15.87 -6.28 1.22
C PRO A 25 -15.11 -5.47 0.17
N ARG A 26 -13.81 -5.26 0.43
CA ARG A 26 -12.92 -4.49 -0.46
C ARG A 26 -11.75 -5.32 -0.97
N GLN A 27 -12.03 -6.56 -1.34
CA GLN A 27 -11.01 -7.50 -1.80
C GLN A 27 -10.14 -6.91 -2.93
N SER A 28 -10.75 -6.36 -3.99
CA SER A 28 -10.00 -5.77 -5.10
C SER A 28 -9.17 -4.54 -4.71
N PHE A 29 -9.57 -3.82 -3.65
CA PHE A 29 -8.77 -2.73 -3.09
C PHE A 29 -7.55 -3.30 -2.37
N LEU A 30 -7.74 -4.30 -1.49
CA LEU A 30 -6.66 -4.94 -0.76
C LEU A 30 -5.65 -5.57 -1.73
N GLU A 31 -6.12 -6.27 -2.77
CA GLU A 31 -5.26 -6.83 -3.82
C GLU A 31 -4.36 -5.77 -4.46
N LYS A 32 -4.94 -4.62 -4.80
CA LYS A 32 -4.22 -3.52 -5.48
C LYS A 32 -3.33 -2.72 -4.54
N TRP A 33 -3.71 -2.57 -3.28
CA TRP A 33 -3.08 -1.62 -2.36
C TRP A 33 -2.07 -2.30 -1.44
N VAL A 34 -2.39 -3.49 -0.91
CA VAL A 34 -1.53 -4.25 0.01
C VAL A 34 -0.36 -4.88 -0.73
N PHE A 35 -0.63 -5.49 -1.89
CA PHE A 35 0.35 -6.26 -2.66
C PHE A 35 1.00 -5.48 -3.81
N ALA A 36 0.80 -4.16 -3.86
CA ALA A 36 1.55 -3.34 -4.80
C ALA A 36 3.07 -3.46 -4.55
N PRO A 37 3.91 -3.52 -5.58
CA PRO A 37 5.37 -3.69 -5.42
C PRO A 37 6.05 -2.60 -4.58
N ASN A 38 5.46 -1.41 -4.51
CA ASN A 38 5.97 -0.29 -3.72
C ASN A 38 5.35 -0.19 -2.31
N CYS A 39 4.60 -1.21 -1.89
CA CYS A 39 3.97 -1.29 -0.59
C CYS A 39 4.69 -2.32 0.31
N ARG A 40 4.77 -1.98 1.60
CA ARG A 40 5.09 -2.92 2.68
C ARG A 40 3.91 -2.96 3.62
N ALA A 41 3.33 -4.13 3.80
CA ALA A 41 2.15 -4.32 4.62
C ALA A 41 2.45 -5.25 5.80
N TYR A 42 1.91 -4.91 6.96
CA TYR A 42 2.02 -5.71 8.19
C TYR A 42 0.66 -5.89 8.83
N ALA A 43 0.39 -7.09 9.35
CA ALA A 43 -0.77 -7.40 10.16
C ALA A 43 -0.35 -7.60 11.62
N ALA A 44 -1.19 -7.14 12.55
CA ALA A 44 -1.10 -7.45 13.96
C ALA A 44 -2.11 -8.55 14.29
N THR A 45 -1.66 -9.60 14.96
CA THR A 45 -2.52 -10.70 15.44
C THR A 45 -2.53 -10.79 16.96
N ASN A 46 -3.66 -11.20 17.52
CA ASN A 46 -3.78 -11.51 18.94
C ASN A 46 -3.21 -12.92 19.24
N ASP A 47 -3.34 -13.37 20.50
CA ASP A 47 -2.77 -14.65 20.93
C ASP A 47 -3.54 -15.87 20.37
N ASN A 48 -4.74 -15.66 19.82
CA ASN A 48 -5.52 -16.67 19.10
C ASN A 48 -5.18 -16.73 17.60
N GLY A 49 -4.32 -15.82 17.12
CA GLY A 49 -3.97 -15.71 15.70
C GLY A 49 -4.91 -14.81 14.88
N GLU A 50 -5.94 -14.22 15.50
CA GLU A 50 -6.91 -13.36 14.82
C GLU A 50 -6.29 -12.00 14.50
N ILE A 51 -6.56 -11.48 13.29
CA ILE A 51 -6.12 -10.14 12.89
C ILE A 51 -6.88 -9.10 13.71
N VAL A 52 -6.13 -8.22 14.39
CA VAL A 52 -6.68 -7.09 15.16
C VAL A 52 -6.33 -5.74 14.54
N GLY A 53 -5.52 -5.73 13.48
CA GLY A 53 -5.09 -4.53 12.77
C GLY A 53 -4.18 -4.85 11.60
N TYR A 54 -4.13 -3.96 10.62
CA TYR A 54 -3.10 -3.97 9.60
C TYR A 54 -2.69 -2.55 9.23
N VAL A 55 -1.49 -2.41 8.70
CA VAL A 55 -0.95 -1.16 8.17
C VAL A 55 -0.30 -1.42 6.83
N VAL A 56 -0.42 -0.47 5.90
CA VAL A 56 0.30 -0.50 4.64
C VAL A 56 1.09 0.79 4.48
N VAL A 57 2.41 0.64 4.31
CA VAL A 57 3.34 1.73 4.02
C VAL A 57 3.62 1.71 2.53
N ARG A 58 3.25 2.78 1.84
CA ARG A 58 3.48 2.94 0.41
C ARG A 58 4.61 3.93 0.17
N THR A 59 5.63 3.51 -0.57
CA THR A 59 6.69 4.42 -1.01
C THR A 59 6.22 5.12 -2.28
N THR A 60 5.98 6.43 -2.21
CA THR A 60 5.71 7.26 -3.39
C THR A 60 6.99 7.95 -3.81
N LEU A 61 7.40 7.74 -5.07
CA LEU A 61 8.43 8.58 -5.67
C LEU A 61 7.78 9.92 -5.99
N LYS A 62 8.23 11.01 -5.34
CA LYS A 62 8.05 12.34 -5.91
C LYS A 62 9.01 12.46 -7.08
N GLN A 63 8.55 12.16 -8.30
CA GLN A 63 9.17 12.77 -9.48
C GLN A 63 8.61 14.18 -9.58
N GLU A 64 9.37 15.17 -9.11
CA GLU A 64 9.24 16.51 -9.67
C GLU A 64 9.90 16.45 -11.05
N GLU A 65 9.09 16.52 -12.11
CA GLU A 65 9.60 16.82 -13.44
C GLU A 65 10.04 18.29 -13.45
N VAL A 66 11.29 18.55 -13.05
CA VAL A 66 11.98 19.77 -13.50
C VAL A 66 12.39 19.48 -14.94
N GLY A 67 11.47 19.69 -15.87
CA GLY A 67 11.81 19.79 -17.29
C GLY A 67 12.74 20.97 -17.48
N GLU A 68 13.93 20.72 -18.02
CA GLU A 68 14.89 21.75 -18.43
C GLU A 68 14.17 22.79 -19.30
N LEU A 69 14.16 24.05 -18.85
CA LEU A 69 13.96 25.19 -19.76
C LEU A 69 15.11 25.18 -20.75
N VAL A 70 14.90 24.63 -21.94
CA VAL A 70 15.85 24.72 -23.05
C VAL A 70 15.97 26.20 -23.45
N GLN A 71 16.98 26.88 -22.92
CA GLN A 71 17.37 28.20 -23.35
C GLN A 71 18.33 28.07 -24.53
N SER A 72 17.81 27.84 -25.74
CA SER A 72 18.60 28.01 -26.97
C SER A 72 17.74 28.31 -28.20
N LEU A 73 17.14 29.49 -28.24
CA LEU A 73 16.85 30.19 -29.50
C LEU A 73 17.24 31.67 -29.37
N LEU A 74 18.54 31.89 -29.13
CA LEU A 74 19.25 33.05 -29.63
C LEU A 74 20.13 32.61 -30.79
N THR A 75 19.52 32.40 -31.96
CA THR A 75 20.21 32.69 -33.22
C THR A 75 19.19 33.09 -34.27
N ILE A 76 18.97 34.40 -34.36
CA ILE A 76 18.51 35.08 -35.57
C ILE A 76 19.62 34.93 -36.61
N PRO A 77 19.27 34.56 -37.85
CA PRO A 77 19.67 35.37 -38.99
C PRO A 77 18.46 36.01 -39.67
#